data_AF-E0S904-F1
#
_entry.id   AF-E0S904-F1
#
_cell.length_a   1.000
_cell.length_b   1.000
_cell.length_c   1.000
_cell.angle_alpha   90.00
_cell.angle_beta   90.00
_cell.angle_gamma   90.00
#
_symmetry.space_group_name_H-M   'P 1'
#
loop_
_entity.id
_entity.type
_entity.pdbx_description
1 polymer ?
#
loop_
_entity_poly.entity_id
_entity_poly.type
_entity_poly.pdbx_seq_one_letter_code
_entity_poly.pdbx_strand_id
1 'polypeptide(L)'
;MEEHITRRAEALKIAKSIIMKSDNPPEELVRKILIHQELLSNRDIILNDDFYSILTSKANVRPEMVGLARKKEQVECVRVEKKMICPISQKEVTEAYVGECGHVLEEKEAIKYIRNNSRAICPQIGCNKRLVRKKR
;
A
#
# COMPACT_ATOMS: atom_id res chain seq x y z
N MET A 1 31.56 26.09 -17.95
CA MET A 1 30.36 25.24 -17.84
C MET A 1 30.54 24.19 -16.74
N GLU A 2 31.66 23.47 -16.71
CA GLU A 2 31.93 22.43 -15.69
C GLU A 2 32.11 22.98 -14.28
N GLU A 3 32.77 24.12 -14.11
CA GLU A 3 32.97 24.74 -12.79
C GLU A 3 31.64 25.04 -12.06
N HIS A 4 30.64 25.53 -12.78
CA HIS A 4 29.30 25.78 -12.21
C HIS A 4 28.59 24.49 -11.79
N ILE A 5 28.81 23.39 -12.53
CA ILE A 5 28.25 22.07 -12.22
C ILE A 5 28.91 21.52 -10.95
N THR A 6 30.24 21.60 -10.87
CA THR A 6 31.01 21.16 -9.70
C THR A 6 30.63 21.95 -8.45
N ARG A 7 30.58 23.29 -8.54
CA ARG A 7 30.13 24.16 -7.44
C ARG A 7 28.71 23.84 -7.00
N ARG A 8 27.80 23.56 -7.94
CA ARG A 8 26.42 23.17 -7.62
C ARG A 8 26.35 21.80 -6.94
N ALA A 9 27.15 20.83 -7.38
CA ALA A 9 27.22 19.51 -6.76
C ALA A 9 27.72 19.60 -5.31
N GLU A 10 28.76 20.40 -5.06
CA GLU A 10 29.29 20.66 -3.72
C GLU A 10 28.26 21.35 -2.83
N ALA A 11 27.61 22.40 -3.32
CA ALA A 11 26.55 23.10 -2.59
C ALA A 11 25.40 22.16 -2.19
N LEU A 12 24.97 21.27 -3.08
CA LEU A 12 23.93 20.27 -2.80
C LEU A 12 24.38 19.24 -1.75
N LYS A 13 25.66 18.84 -1.78
CA LYS A 13 26.24 17.93 -0.78
C LYS A 13 26.26 18.57 0.61
N ILE A 14 26.67 19.84 0.68
CA ILE A 14 26.68 20.63 1.93
C ILE A 14 25.26 20.82 2.45
N ALA A 15 24.33 21.27 1.61
CA ALA A 15 22.93 21.47 1.97
C ALA A 15 22.30 20.18 2.52
N LYS A 16 22.52 19.04 1.84
CA LYS A 16 22.06 17.73 2.32
C LYS A 16 22.58 17.42 3.72
N SER A 17 23.87 17.66 3.95
CA SER A 17 24.49 17.38 5.25
C SER A 17 23.93 18.25 6.38
N ILE A 18 23.59 19.51 6.11
CA ILE A 18 22.99 20.43 7.08
C ILE A 18 21.58 19.96 7.42
N ILE A 19 20.78 19.65 6.40
CA ILE A 19 19.38 19.25 6.57
C ILE A 19 19.26 17.90 7.27
N MET A 20 20.12 16.93 6.94
CA MET A 20 20.08 15.61 7.57
C MET A 20 20.59 15.61 9.03
N LYS A 21 21.24 16.70 9.48
CA LYS A 21 21.64 16.88 10.88
C LYS A 21 20.51 17.44 11.76
N SER A 22 19.40 17.91 11.18
CA SER A 22 18.26 18.35 11.99
C SER A 22 17.46 17.16 12.52
N ASP A 23 16.84 17.33 13.69
CA ASP A 23 16.05 16.26 14.33
C ASP A 23 14.87 15.80 13.45
N ASN A 24 14.30 16.74 12.71
CA ASN A 24 13.20 16.51 11.77
C ASN A 24 13.49 17.16 10.40
N PRO A 25 14.21 16.45 9.50
CA PRO A 25 14.53 16.97 8.18
C PRO A 25 13.26 17.17 7.34
N PRO A 26 13.04 18.35 6.73
CA PRO A 26 11.92 18.54 5.82
C PRO A 26 12.06 17.66 4.58
N GLU A 27 11.18 16.66 4.47
CA GLU A 27 11.17 15.65 3.41
C GLU A 27 11.18 16.28 2.00
N GLU A 28 10.38 17.32 1.79
CA GLU A 28 10.30 18.00 0.49
C GLU A 28 11.65 18.59 0.06
N LEU A 29 12.40 19.15 1.03
CA LEU A 29 13.70 19.76 0.80
C LEU A 29 14.75 18.70 0.51
N VAL A 30 14.73 17.58 1.25
CA VAL A 30 15.60 16.42 1.01
C VAL A 30 15.32 15.85 -0.39
N ARG A 31 14.06 15.66 -0.75
CA ARG A 31 13.64 15.17 -2.06
C ARG A 31 14.12 16.08 -3.20
N LYS A 32 13.94 17.39 -3.07
CA LYS A 32 14.43 18.38 -4.05
C LYS A 32 15.95 18.27 -4.24
N ILE A 33 16.71 18.14 -3.15
CA ILE A 33 18.17 17.99 -3.22
C ILE A 33 18.56 16.70 -3.96
N LEU A 34 17.91 15.58 -3.65
CA LEU A 34 18.22 14.29 -4.29
C LEU A 34 17.89 14.31 -5.79
N ILE A 35 16.78 14.92 -6.21
CA ILE A 35 16.42 15.12 -7.61
C ILE A 35 17.52 15.92 -8.34
N HIS A 36 17.99 17.02 -7.74
CA HIS A 36 19.05 17.82 -8.33
C HIS A 36 20.40 17.08 -8.38
N GLN A 37 20.72 16.23 -7.40
CA GLN A 37 21.91 15.38 -7.46
C GLN A 37 21.82 14.35 -8.59
N GLU A 38 20.65 13.76 -8.81
CA GLU A 38 20.42 12.80 -9.90
C GLU A 38 20.53 13.47 -11.28
N LEU A 39 19.97 14.68 -11.43
CA LEU A 39 20.11 15.49 -12.65
C LEU A 39 21.57 15.80 -13.01
N LEU A 40 22.41 16.07 -12.01
CA LEU A 40 23.84 16.33 -12.24
C LEU A 40 24.64 15.07 -12.57
N SER A 41 24.21 13.92 -12.02
CA SER A 41 24.90 12.63 -12.16
C SER A 41 24.51 11.88 -13.43
N ASN A 42 23.30 12.10 -13.94
CA ASN A 42 22.77 11.43 -15.11
C ASN A 42 22.09 12.44 -16.04
N ARG A 43 22.89 13.03 -16.92
CA ARG A 43 22.46 14.09 -17.85
C ARG A 43 21.49 13.58 -18.91
N ASP A 44 21.57 12.29 -19.24
CA ASP A 44 20.75 11.65 -20.29
C ASP A 44 19.29 11.48 -19.86
N ILE A 45 19.00 11.51 -18.55
CA ILE A 45 17.62 11.52 -18.03
C ILE A 45 16.84 12.73 -18.54
N ILE A 46 17.49 13.87 -18.77
CA ILE A 46 16.84 15.11 -19.22
C ILE A 46 16.23 14.95 -20.62
N LEU A 47 16.74 14.00 -21.41
CA LEU A 47 16.30 13.73 -22.79
C LEU A 47 15.07 12.82 -22.85
N ASN A 48 14.50 12.42 -21.70
CA ASN A 48 13.37 11.52 -21.63
C ASN A 48 12.07 12.30 -21.36
N ASP A 49 10.99 12.00 -22.09
CA ASP A 49 9.70 12.71 -21.96
C ASP A 49 9.11 12.59 -20.53
N ASP A 50 9.41 11.49 -19.85
CA ASP A 50 8.94 11.18 -18.49
C ASP A 50 9.98 11.45 -17.40
N PHE A 51 10.98 12.30 -17.65
CA PHE A 51 12.13 12.49 -16.75
C PHE A 51 11.75 12.82 -15.30
N TYR A 52 10.68 13.59 -15.05
CA TYR A 52 10.21 13.90 -13.70
C TYR A 52 9.77 12.67 -12.91
N SER A 53 9.15 11.69 -13.58
CA SER A 53 8.72 10.43 -12.96
C SER A 53 9.92 9.55 -12.61
N ILE A 54 10.92 9.50 -13.51
CA ILE A 54 12.17 8.76 -13.35
C ILE A 54 13.00 9.35 -12.21
N LEU A 55 13.12 10.68 -12.14
CA LEU A 55 13.84 11.36 -11.06
C LEU A 55 13.15 11.17 -9.71
N THR A 56 11.82 11.27 -9.68
CA THR A 56 11.04 11.08 -8.47
C THR A 56 11.16 9.67 -7.93
N SER A 57 11.00 8.66 -8.78
CA SER A 57 11.11 7.26 -8.38
C SER A 57 12.50 6.94 -7.84
N LYS A 58 13.56 7.36 -8.53
CA LYS A 58 14.94 7.17 -8.06
C LYS A 58 15.24 7.89 -6.76
N ALA A 59 14.73 9.11 -6.57
CA ALA A 59 14.87 9.83 -5.31
C ALA A 59 14.20 9.09 -4.15
N ASN A 60 12.99 8.54 -4.36
CA ASN A 60 12.22 7.83 -3.34
C ASN A 60 12.85 6.49 -2.91
N VAL A 61 13.63 5.84 -3.79
CA VAL A 61 14.33 4.58 -3.49
C VAL A 61 15.59 4.81 -2.65
N ARG A 62 16.09 6.05 -2.53
CA ARG A 62 17.30 6.32 -1.75
C ARG A 62 17.07 6.10 -0.25
N PRO A 63 18.05 5.50 0.48
CA PRO A 63 17.90 5.15 1.89
C PRO A 63 17.42 6.30 2.78
N GLU A 64 17.84 7.53 2.46
CA GLU A 64 17.48 8.73 3.21
C GLU A 64 15.98 9.07 3.10
N MET A 65 15.37 8.84 1.93
CA MET A 65 13.93 9.03 1.73
C MET A 65 13.12 7.90 2.35
N VAL A 66 13.61 6.66 2.25
CA VAL A 66 12.99 5.50 2.91
C VAL A 66 12.97 5.69 4.44
N GLY A 67 14.04 6.23 5.02
CA GLY A 67 14.11 6.55 6.45
C GLY A 67 13.10 7.63 6.88
N LEU A 68 12.89 8.66 6.04
CA LEU A 68 11.92 9.73 6.30
C LEU A 68 10.46 9.27 6.12
N ALA A 69 10.18 8.45 5.11
CA ALA A 69 8.87 7.85 4.89
C ALA A 69 8.47 6.94 6.07
N ARG A 70 9.41 6.08 6.53
CA ARG A 70 9.19 5.20 7.70
C ARG A 70 8.90 5.96 8.99
N LYS A 71 9.46 7.17 9.19
CA LYS A 71 9.12 8.02 10.34
C LYS A 71 7.65 8.46 10.33
N LYS A 72 7.05 8.69 9.16
CA LYS A 72 5.62 9.03 9.03
C LYS A 72 4.70 7.81 9.11
N GLU A 73 5.19 6.63 8.75
CA GLU A 73 4.42 5.38 8.68
C GLU A 73 4.50 4.52 9.96
N GLN A 74 4.91 5.07 11.10
CA GLN A 74 4.76 4.39 12.39
C GLN A 74 3.28 4.38 12.82
N VAL A 75 2.46 3.65 12.09
CA VAL A 75 1.13 3.21 12.52
C VAL A 75 1.27 1.74 12.88
N GLU A 76 1.42 1.46 14.17
CA GLU A 76 1.45 0.10 14.69
C GLU A 76 0.02 -0.43 14.76
N CYS A 77 -0.26 -1.54 14.06
CA CYS A 77 -1.54 -2.22 14.19
C CYS A 77 -1.56 -2.99 15.53
N VAL A 78 -2.00 -2.32 16.60
CA VAL A 78 -1.97 -2.84 17.97
C VAL A 78 -2.88 -4.07 18.16
N ARG A 79 -3.98 -4.17 17.37
CA ARG A 79 -4.98 -5.23 17.51
C ARG A 79 -5.87 -5.33 16.27
N VAL A 80 -6.04 -6.54 15.73
CA VAL A 80 -7.04 -6.84 14.70
C VAL A 80 -8.15 -7.67 15.34
N GLU A 81 -9.26 -7.03 15.70
CA GLU A 81 -10.48 -7.74 16.08
C GLU A 81 -11.33 -8.00 14.85
N LYS A 82 -11.15 -9.17 14.22
CA LYS A 82 -12.01 -9.56 13.11
C LYS A 82 -13.18 -10.40 13.63
N LYS A 83 -14.25 -9.72 14.02
CA LYS A 83 -15.55 -10.41 14.22
C LYS A 83 -16.04 -10.87 12.85
N MET A 84 -16.16 -12.18 12.67
CA MET A 84 -16.66 -12.75 11.42
C MET A 84 -18.18 -12.60 11.39
N ILE A 85 -18.66 -11.58 10.67
CA ILE A 85 -20.09 -11.31 10.52
C ILE A 85 -20.65 -12.08 9.33
N CYS A 86 -21.72 -12.84 9.55
CA CYS A 86 -22.43 -13.55 8.50
C CYS A 86 -23.20 -12.56 7.60
N PRO A 87 -23.01 -12.59 6.27
CA PRO A 87 -23.75 -11.74 5.31
C PRO A 87 -25.27 -11.94 5.32
N ILE A 88 -25.76 -13.10 5.76
CA ILE A 88 -27.21 -13.42 5.77
C ILE A 88 -27.86 -12.92 7.06
N SER A 89 -27.28 -13.25 8.22
CA SER A 89 -27.87 -12.91 9.53
C SER A 89 -27.48 -11.54 10.04
N GLN A 90 -26.41 -10.94 9.49
CA GLN A 90 -25.73 -9.75 10.01
C GLN A 90 -25.28 -9.90 11.47
N LYS A 91 -25.14 -11.14 11.96
CA LYS A 91 -24.65 -11.49 13.29
C LYS A 91 -23.30 -12.17 13.20
N GLU A 92 -22.58 -12.18 14.31
CA GLU A 92 -21.34 -12.94 14.44
C GLU A 92 -21.59 -14.43 14.20
N VAL A 93 -20.73 -15.06 13.40
CA VAL A 93 -20.80 -16.48 13.08
C VAL A 93 -20.44 -17.28 14.32
N THR A 94 -21.37 -18.12 14.76
CA THR A 94 -21.16 -19.07 15.86
C THR A 94 -20.92 -20.47 15.33
N GLU A 95 -21.73 -20.92 14.36
CA GLU A 95 -21.58 -22.20 13.67
C GLU A 95 -21.27 -21.91 12.19
N ALA A 96 -20.09 -22.34 11.72
CA ALA A 96 -19.59 -21.97 10.40
C ALA A 96 -20.02 -22.96 9.30
N TYR A 97 -20.83 -22.49 8.35
CA TYR A 97 -20.94 -23.10 7.02
C TYR A 97 -19.91 -22.47 6.08
N VAL A 98 -19.07 -23.31 5.48
CA VAL A 98 -18.07 -22.88 4.48
C VAL A 98 -18.47 -23.41 3.11
N GLY A 99 -18.80 -22.49 2.21
CA GLY A 99 -19.10 -22.82 0.81
C GLY A 99 -17.85 -23.22 0.02
N GLU A 100 -18.02 -23.78 -1.18
CA GLU A 100 -16.90 -24.08 -2.11
C GLU A 100 -16.18 -22.80 -2.61
N CYS A 101 -16.77 -21.63 -2.39
CA CYS A 101 -16.11 -20.34 -2.58
C CYS A 101 -15.15 -19.98 -1.44
N GLY A 102 -15.11 -20.72 -0.35
CA GLY A 102 -14.33 -20.39 0.85
C GLY A 102 -14.99 -19.34 1.75
N HIS A 103 -16.17 -18.81 1.38
CA HIS A 103 -16.88 -17.84 2.22
C HIS A 103 -17.60 -18.52 3.38
N VAL A 104 -17.51 -17.87 4.54
CA VAL A 104 -18.06 -18.32 5.81
C VAL A 104 -19.42 -17.66 6.03
N LEU A 105 -20.42 -18.48 6.33
CA LEU A 105 -21.78 -18.08 6.67
C LEU A 105 -22.18 -18.77 7.98
N GLU A 106 -23.19 -18.24 8.66
CA GLU A 106 -23.83 -18.93 9.78
C GLU A 106 -24.61 -20.15 9.27
N GLU A 107 -24.38 -21.34 9.84
CA GLU A 107 -24.83 -22.61 9.29
C GLU A 107 -26.36 -22.70 9.20
N LYS A 108 -27.05 -22.30 10.26
CA LYS A 108 -28.53 -22.33 10.32
C LYS A 108 -29.15 -21.48 9.22
N GLU A 109 -28.61 -20.27 9.00
CA GLU A 109 -29.10 -19.36 7.97
C GLU A 109 -28.68 -19.79 6.56
N ALA A 110 -27.48 -20.32 6.39
CA ALA A 110 -27.02 -20.85 5.11
C ALA A 110 -27.90 -22.02 4.65
N ILE A 111 -28.23 -22.96 5.55
CA ILE A 111 -29.11 -24.08 5.23
C ILE A 111 -30.52 -23.61 4.90
N LYS A 112 -31.08 -22.66 5.66
CA LYS A 112 -32.39 -22.06 5.40
C LYS A 112 -32.41 -21.37 4.03
N TYR A 113 -31.37 -20.59 3.72
CA TYR A 113 -31.21 -19.91 2.44
C TYR A 113 -31.10 -20.89 1.26
N ILE A 114 -30.35 -21.99 1.41
CA ILE A 114 -30.24 -23.06 0.40
C ILE A 114 -31.57 -23.78 0.18
N ARG A 115 -32.34 -24.03 1.26
CA ARG A 115 -33.64 -24.71 1.15
C ARG A 115 -34.70 -23.84 0.46
N ASN A 116 -34.69 -22.54 0.73
CA ASN A 116 -35.70 -21.62 0.20
C ASN A 116 -35.41 -21.15 -1.24
N ASN A 117 -34.18 -21.37 -1.75
CA ASN A 117 -33.77 -20.91 -3.07
C ASN A 117 -33.24 -22.08 -3.93
N SER A 118 -33.96 -22.41 -5.00
CA SER A 118 -33.55 -23.46 -5.95
C SER A 118 -32.17 -23.18 -6.58
N ARG A 119 -31.78 -21.90 -6.72
CA ARG A 119 -30.46 -21.45 -7.16
C ARG A 119 -29.81 -20.55 -6.10
N ALA A 120 -29.62 -21.06 -4.89
CA ALA A 120 -28.91 -20.33 -3.83
C ALA A 120 -27.48 -19.93 -4.27
N ILE A 121 -27.24 -18.63 -4.45
CA ILE A 121 -25.91 -18.07 -4.79
C ILE A 121 -25.27 -17.54 -3.51
N CYS A 122 -23.94 -17.58 -3.44
CA CYS A 122 -23.23 -17.01 -2.30
C CYS A 122 -23.60 -15.52 -2.11
N PRO A 123 -24.00 -15.08 -0.90
CA PRO A 123 -24.40 -13.70 -0.64
C PRO A 123 -23.21 -12.73 -0.53
N GLN A 124 -21.97 -13.24 -0.59
CA GLN A 124 -20.78 -12.39 -0.62
C GLN A 124 -20.76 -11.59 -1.93
N ILE A 125 -20.57 -10.27 -1.83
CA ILE A 125 -20.51 -9.37 -2.98
C ILE A 125 -19.47 -9.87 -3.99
N GLY A 126 -19.91 -10.04 -5.25
CA GLY A 126 -19.06 -10.52 -6.34
C GLY A 126 -18.87 -12.05 -6.41
N CYS A 127 -19.40 -12.81 -5.45
CA CYS A 127 -19.32 -14.27 -5.48
C CYS A 127 -20.53 -14.89 -6.18
N ASN A 128 -20.33 -15.40 -7.40
CA ASN A 128 -21.39 -16.05 -8.17
C ASN A 128 -21.45 -17.59 -7.99
N LYS A 129 -20.74 -18.14 -7.00
CA LYS A 129 -20.74 -19.59 -6.75
C LYS A 129 -22.05 -20.03 -6.12
N ARG A 130 -22.55 -21.19 -6.54
CA ARG A 130 -23.76 -21.81 -5.98
C ARG A 130 -23.44 -22.46 -4.64
N LEU A 131 -24.32 -22.25 -3.67
CA LEU A 131 -24.25 -22.92 -2.38
C LEU A 131 -24.97 -24.27 -2.47
N VAL A 132 -24.33 -25.32 -1.95
CA VAL A 132 -24.86 -26.68 -1.93
C VAL A 132 -24.89 -27.22 -0.51
N ARG A 133 -25.92 -27.97 -0.18
CA ARG A 133 -25.99 -28.64 1.13
C ARG A 133 -24.92 -29.73 1.16
N LYS A 134 -23.91 -29.57 2.02
CA LYS A 134 -22.94 -30.64 2.28
C LYS A 134 -23.69 -31.83 2.88
N LYS A 135 -23.60 -33.00 2.22
CA LYS A 135 -23.96 -34.27 2.86
C LYS A 135 -22.81 -34.60 3.83
N ARG A 136 -23.15 -34.85 5.09
CA ARG A 136 -22.20 -35.43 6.05
C ARG A 136 -21.82 -36.82 5.61
#